data_AF-A0A662SM64-F1
#
_entry.id   AF-A0A662SM64-F1
#
_cell.length_a   1.000
_cell.length_b   1.000
_cell.length_c   1.000
_cell.angle_alpha   90.00
_cell.angle_beta   90.00
_cell.angle_gamma   90.00
#
_symmetry.space_group_name_H-M   'P 1'
#
loop_
_entity.id
_entity.type
_entity.pdbx_description
1 polymer ?
#
loop_
_entity_poly.entity_id
_entity_poly.type
_entity_poly.pdbx_seq_one_letter_code
_entity_poly.pdbx_strand_id
1 'polypeptide(L)'
;MPTKEQKRELDGLATIIEAIDGYRVGRNMDPRRFSEKLDELDQLVRRAIGRVGRQRLEKVVDFVVNLPARDPSAARWSAVFMVVRFLLRVAMVLFMLSLGLWVYGVTWAPHVTAVATALVYVVFVVRWYSLVKLEEFYERAMRDQPGKEKVLKRSANSLIRLLAAKIEEYGSKPSKHKLHLFKADYDGIRILKRPSLLRETYLAEVVSSEAVGGA
;
A
#
# COMPACT_ATOMS: atom_id res chain seq x y z
N MET A 1 12.18 -12.54 25.16
CA MET A 1 12.37 -11.91 23.83
C MET A 1 11.73 -12.81 22.79
N PRO A 2 10.99 -12.29 21.80
CA PRO A 2 10.31 -13.12 20.82
C PRO A 2 11.31 -13.87 19.93
N THR A 3 10.99 -15.12 19.59
CA THR A 3 11.76 -15.95 18.64
C THR A 3 11.72 -15.36 17.23
N LYS A 4 12.60 -15.81 16.33
CA LYS A 4 12.60 -15.36 14.93
C LYS A 4 11.25 -15.61 14.24
N GLU A 5 10.62 -16.73 14.54
CA GLU A 5 9.32 -17.13 14.00
C GLU A 5 8.20 -16.21 14.51
N GLN A 6 8.16 -15.95 15.82
CA GLN A 6 7.21 -15.02 16.42
C GLN A 6 7.32 -13.60 15.85
N LYS A 7 8.54 -13.12 15.57
CA LYS A 7 8.73 -11.83 14.89
C LYS A 7 8.17 -11.85 13.46
N ARG A 8 8.41 -12.92 12.70
CA ARG A 8 7.90 -13.07 11.33
C ARG A 8 6.37 -13.05 11.30
N GLU A 9 5.72 -13.69 12.27
CA GLU A 9 4.25 -13.65 12.40
C GLU A 9 3.72 -12.24 12.67
N LEU A 10 4.31 -11.52 13.63
CA LEU A 10 3.90 -10.15 13.97
C LEU A 10 4.09 -9.20 12.79
N ASP A 11 5.25 -9.26 12.12
CA ASP A 11 5.56 -8.43 10.95
C ASP A 11 4.64 -8.78 9.75
N GLY A 12 4.32 -10.06 9.58
CA GLY A 12 3.39 -10.54 8.56
C GLY A 12 1.97 -10.05 8.80
N LEU A 13 1.46 -10.13 10.04
CA LEU A 13 0.15 -9.59 10.43
C LEU A 13 0.09 -8.07 10.21
N ALA A 14 1.13 -7.33 10.62
CA ALA A 14 1.25 -5.91 10.36
C ALA A 14 1.17 -5.60 8.86
N THR A 15 1.90 -6.36 8.03
CA THR A 15 1.86 -6.18 6.57
C THR A 15 0.46 -6.41 5.99
N ILE A 16 -0.27 -7.43 6.46
CA ILE A 16 -1.63 -7.71 5.99
C ILE A 16 -2.57 -6.57 6.39
N ILE A 17 -2.46 -6.04 7.62
CA ILE A 17 -3.27 -4.92 8.10
C ILE A 17 -3.01 -3.67 7.25
N GLU A 18 -1.74 -3.32 7.02
CA GLU A 18 -1.35 -2.18 6.17
C GLU A 18 -1.84 -2.38 4.72
N ALA A 19 -1.80 -3.60 4.19
CA ALA A 19 -2.32 -3.92 2.86
C ALA A 19 -3.84 -3.72 2.76
N ILE A 20 -4.61 -4.22 3.74
CA ILE A 20 -6.06 -4.03 3.79
C ILE A 20 -6.42 -2.55 3.84
N ASP A 21 -5.70 -1.77 4.64
CA ASP A 21 -5.89 -0.34 4.73
C ASP A 21 -5.52 0.37 3.41
N GLY A 22 -4.44 -0.05 2.75
CA GLY A 22 -4.08 0.40 1.40
C GLY A 22 -5.20 0.15 0.38
N TYR A 23 -5.85 -1.02 0.41
CA TYR A 23 -7.01 -1.30 -0.44
C TYR A 23 -8.22 -0.43 -0.12
N ARG A 24 -8.40 0.04 1.13
CA ARG A 24 -9.50 0.97 1.47
C ARG A 24 -9.33 2.35 0.86
N VAL A 25 -8.11 2.76 0.56
CA VAL A 25 -7.79 4.06 -0.06
C VAL A 25 -7.38 3.94 -1.53
N GLY A 26 -7.47 2.73 -2.11
CA GLY A 26 -7.10 2.51 -3.51
C GLY A 26 -5.61 2.63 -3.81
N ARG A 27 -4.75 2.48 -2.80
CA ARG A 27 -3.30 2.50 -2.99
C ARG A 27 -2.84 1.12 -3.48
N ASN A 28 -2.04 1.13 -4.56
CA ASN A 28 -1.56 -0.07 -5.24
C ASN A 28 -0.63 -0.91 -4.35
N MET A 29 -1.21 -1.80 -3.55
CA MET A 29 -0.53 -2.94 -2.96
C MET A 29 -0.49 -4.08 -3.98
N ASP A 30 0.63 -4.79 -4.07
CA ASP A 30 0.77 -5.94 -4.97
C ASP A 30 -0.20 -7.06 -4.55
N PRO A 31 -1.22 -7.39 -5.37
CA PRO A 31 -2.22 -8.39 -5.03
C PRO A 31 -1.62 -9.77 -4.78
N ARG A 32 -0.54 -10.11 -5.50
CA ARG A 32 0.12 -11.41 -5.38
C ARG A 32 0.84 -11.53 -4.05
N ARG A 33 1.59 -10.49 -3.67
CA ARG A 33 2.25 -10.45 -2.35
C ARG A 33 1.24 -10.48 -1.21
N PHE A 34 0.08 -9.84 -1.39
CA PHE A 34 -0.99 -9.91 -0.41
C PHE A 34 -1.54 -11.33 -0.27
N SER A 35 -1.88 -12.00 -1.38
CA SER A 35 -2.38 -13.38 -1.34
C SER A 35 -1.35 -14.35 -0.76
N GLU A 36 -0.09 -14.23 -1.16
CA GLU A 36 1.01 -15.05 -0.64
C GLU A 36 1.15 -14.91 0.89
N LYS A 37 1.14 -13.69 1.41
CA LYS A 37 1.19 -13.45 2.87
C LYS A 37 -0.07 -13.91 3.59
N LEU A 38 -1.23 -13.76 2.96
CA LEU A 38 -2.51 -14.22 3.51
C LEU A 38 -2.53 -15.75 3.64
N ASP A 39 -1.95 -16.46 2.67
CA ASP A 39 -1.77 -17.91 2.68
C ASP A 39 -0.70 -18.37 3.68
N GLU A 40 0.43 -17.66 3.78
CA GLU A 40 1.47 -17.94 4.77
C GLU A 40 0.92 -17.91 6.21
N LEU A 41 0.04 -16.95 6.50
CA LEU A 41 -0.57 -16.75 7.82
C LEU A 41 -2.00 -17.28 7.91
N ASP A 42 -2.40 -18.22 7.03
CA ASP A 42 -3.79 -18.66 6.89
C ASP A 42 -4.44 -19.08 8.21
N GLN A 43 -3.73 -19.86 9.04
CA GLN A 43 -4.26 -20.33 10.32
C GLN A 43 -4.56 -19.19 11.29
N LEU A 44 -3.69 -18.18 11.34
CA LEU A 44 -3.85 -16.99 12.19
C LEU A 44 -4.98 -16.10 11.67
N VAL A 45 -5.00 -15.87 10.36
CA VAL A 45 -6.05 -15.06 9.72
C VAL A 45 -7.42 -15.72 9.91
N ARG A 46 -7.55 -17.03 9.69
CA ARG A 46 -8.79 -17.77 9.93
C ARG A 46 -9.24 -17.70 11.39
N ARG A 47 -8.31 -17.65 12.34
CA ARG A 47 -8.63 -17.47 13.76
C ARG A 47 -9.22 -16.08 14.04
N ALA A 48 -8.74 -15.04 13.36
CA ALA A 48 -9.21 -13.66 13.56
C ALA A 48 -10.54 -13.35 12.86
N ILE A 49 -10.70 -13.75 11.60
CA ILE A 49 -11.84 -13.35 10.76
C ILE A 49 -12.75 -14.52 10.34
N GLY A 50 -12.39 -15.75 10.68
CA GLY A 50 -13.10 -16.94 10.26
C GLY A 50 -12.89 -17.29 8.77
N ARG A 51 -13.25 -18.53 8.39
CA ARG A 51 -13.15 -19.00 7.00
C ARG A 51 -14.01 -18.16 6.04
N VAL A 52 -15.24 -17.83 6.46
CA VAL A 52 -16.17 -17.01 5.66
C VAL A 52 -15.68 -15.57 5.56
N GLY A 53 -15.11 -15.01 6.63
CA GLY A 53 -14.55 -13.65 6.61
C GLY A 53 -13.33 -13.56 5.69
N ARG A 54 -12.45 -14.57 5.68
CA ARG A 54 -11.33 -14.65 4.74
C ARG A 54 -11.80 -14.66 3.28
N GLN A 55 -12.74 -15.54 2.93
CA GLN A 55 -13.27 -15.61 1.57
C GLN A 55 -13.94 -14.29 1.13
N ARG A 56 -14.62 -13.61 2.05
CA ARG A 56 -15.19 -12.28 1.77
C ARG A 56 -14.09 -11.25 1.56
N LEU A 57 -13.04 -11.26 2.38
CA LEU A 57 -11.92 -10.36 2.25
C LEU A 57 -11.23 -10.52 0.88
N GLU A 58 -10.92 -11.75 0.47
CA GLU A 58 -10.32 -12.05 -0.84
C GLU A 58 -11.21 -11.53 -1.98
N LYS A 59 -12.51 -11.84 -1.95
CA LYS A 59 -13.46 -11.33 -2.97
C LYS A 59 -13.50 -9.81 -3.03
N VAL A 60 -13.39 -9.12 -1.89
CA VAL A 60 -13.36 -7.65 -1.87
C VAL A 60 -12.04 -7.12 -2.40
N VAL A 61 -10.91 -7.73 -2.02
CA VAL A 61 -9.58 -7.35 -2.53
C VAL A 61 -9.51 -7.57 -4.03
N ASP A 62 -9.93 -8.74 -4.54
CA ASP A 62 -10.00 -9.02 -5.97
C ASP A 62 -10.87 -8.01 -6.71
N PHE A 63 -11.98 -7.62 -6.10
CA PHE A 63 -12.85 -6.60 -6.67
C PHE A 63 -12.16 -5.23 -6.75
N VAL A 64 -11.47 -4.79 -5.68
CA VAL A 64 -10.75 -3.51 -5.64
C VAL A 64 -9.61 -3.53 -6.65
N VAL A 65 -8.82 -4.60 -6.71
CA VAL A 65 -7.70 -4.74 -7.66
C VAL A 65 -8.16 -4.71 -9.11
N ASN A 66 -9.32 -5.32 -9.41
CA ASN A 66 -9.88 -5.37 -10.75
C ASN A 66 -10.80 -4.18 -11.06
N LEU A 67 -10.96 -3.23 -10.15
CA LEU A 67 -11.77 -2.02 -10.34
C LEU A 67 -11.33 -1.22 -11.57
N PRO A 68 -10.02 -0.99 -11.81
CA PRO A 68 -9.58 -0.25 -12.99
C PRO A 68 -9.88 -0.93 -14.32
N ALA A 69 -9.98 -2.27 -14.32
CA ALA A 69 -10.30 -3.02 -15.53
C ALA A 69 -11.80 -2.97 -15.88
N ARG A 70 -12.66 -2.64 -14.91
CA ARG A 70 -14.11 -2.57 -15.10
C ARG A 70 -14.61 -1.19 -15.54
N ASP A 71 -13.82 -0.14 -15.33
CA ASP A 71 -14.18 1.23 -15.73
C ASP A 71 -13.28 1.72 -16.87
N PRO A 72 -13.84 2.17 -18.01
CA PRO A 72 -13.05 2.64 -19.16
C PRO A 72 -12.18 3.86 -18.85
N SER A 73 -12.54 4.69 -17.86
CA SER A 73 -11.74 5.83 -17.44
C SER A 73 -10.47 5.37 -16.70
N ALA A 74 -10.58 4.39 -15.81
CA ALA A 74 -9.46 3.83 -15.07
C ALA A 74 -8.57 2.93 -15.95
N ALA A 75 -9.14 2.24 -16.94
CA ALA A 75 -8.40 1.48 -17.94
C ALA A 75 -7.46 2.40 -18.76
N ARG A 76 -7.91 3.60 -19.13
CA ARG A 76 -7.06 4.62 -19.80
C ARG A 76 -5.89 5.03 -18.91
N TRP A 77 -6.13 5.32 -17.63
CA TRP A 77 -5.07 5.72 -16.71
C TRP A 77 -4.07 4.59 -16.41
N SER A 78 -4.54 3.34 -16.38
CA SER A 78 -3.69 2.15 -16.29
C SER A 78 -2.79 2.00 -17.54
N ALA A 79 -3.35 2.22 -18.74
CA ALA A 79 -2.58 2.23 -19.98
C ALA A 79 -1.53 3.37 -19.99
N VAL A 80 -1.92 4.57 -19.56
CA VAL A 80 -0.98 5.71 -19.39
C VAL A 80 0.13 5.34 -18.41
N PHE A 81 -0.17 4.64 -17.32
CA PHE A 81 0.85 4.19 -16.37
C PHE A 81 1.85 3.20 -17.00
N MET A 82 1.40 2.27 -17.84
CA MET A 82 2.28 1.37 -18.60
C MET A 82 3.17 2.15 -19.57
N VAL A 83 2.61 3.11 -20.30
CA VAL A 83 3.36 3.99 -21.21
C VAL A 83 4.40 4.82 -20.44
N VAL A 84 4.02 5.41 -19.31
CA VAL A 84 4.94 6.14 -18.41
C VAL A 84 6.10 5.25 -17.95
N ARG A 85 5.82 3.99 -17.56
CA ARG A 85 6.85 3.05 -17.12
C ARG A 85 7.82 2.69 -18.25
N PHE A 86 7.31 2.56 -19.48
CA PHE A 86 8.15 2.38 -20.66
C PHE A 86 8.98 3.63 -20.95
N LEU A 87 8.36 4.81 -20.95
CA LEU A 87 9.04 6.09 -21.18
C LEU A 87 10.12 6.38 -20.12
N LEU A 88 9.93 5.98 -18.87
CA LEU A 88 10.98 6.06 -17.84
C LEU A 88 12.23 5.24 -18.21
N ARG A 89 12.05 4.04 -18.77
CA ARG A 89 13.18 3.21 -19.23
C ARG A 89 13.90 3.87 -20.40
N VAL A 90 13.13 4.39 -21.36
CA VAL A 90 13.67 5.14 -22.50
C VAL A 90 14.45 6.37 -22.05
N ALA A 91 13.86 7.14 -21.12
CA ALA A 91 14.49 8.32 -20.53
C ALA A 91 15.80 7.98 -19.79
N MET A 92 15.84 6.86 -19.06
CA MET A 92 17.06 6.38 -18.40
C MET A 92 18.17 6.05 -19.42
N VAL A 93 17.83 5.36 -20.50
CA VAL A 93 18.79 5.04 -21.58
C VAL A 93 19.30 6.30 -22.26
N LEU A 94 18.40 7.25 -22.58
CA LEU A 94 18.77 8.55 -23.14
C LEU A 94 19.69 9.35 -22.21
N PHE A 95 19.43 9.29 -20.90
CA PHE A 95 20.28 9.95 -19.92
C PHE A 95 21.67 9.31 -19.84
N MET A 96 21.77 7.98 -19.87
CA MET A 96 23.05 7.27 -19.94
C MET A 96 23.81 7.57 -21.24
N LEU A 97 23.12 7.61 -22.39
CA LEU A 97 23.70 7.97 -23.67
C LEU A 97 24.23 9.41 -23.64
N SER A 98 23.44 10.34 -23.09
CA SER A 98 23.84 11.73 -22.90
C SER A 98 25.14 11.83 -22.09
N LEU A 99 25.24 11.12 -20.96
CA LEU A 99 26.47 11.09 -20.15
C LEU A 99 27.67 10.57 -20.96
N GLY A 100 27.48 9.52 -21.76
CA GLY A 100 28.53 9.01 -22.65
C GLY A 100 28.99 10.07 -23.66
N LEU A 101 28.07 10.78 -24.32
CA LEU A 101 28.39 11.83 -25.28
C LEU A 101 29.18 12.99 -24.64
N TRP A 102 28.88 13.34 -23.38
CA TRP A 102 29.65 14.33 -22.62
C TRP A 102 31.08 13.87 -22.38
N VAL A 103 31.29 12.59 -22.02
CA VAL A 103 32.64 12.03 -21.80
C VAL A 103 33.49 12.07 -23.09
N TYR A 104 32.88 11.80 -24.23
CA TYR A 104 33.56 11.84 -25.53
C TYR A 104 33.64 13.25 -26.15
N GLY A 105 33.17 14.29 -25.45
CA GLY A 105 33.27 15.68 -25.91
C GLY A 105 32.48 15.99 -27.17
N VAL A 106 31.38 15.27 -27.44
CA VAL A 106 30.63 15.44 -28.69
C VAL A 106 29.79 16.71 -28.64
N THR A 107 29.87 17.54 -29.68
CA THR A 107 29.29 18.90 -29.71
C THR A 107 27.77 18.95 -29.52
N TRP A 108 27.05 17.92 -29.95
CA TRP A 108 25.60 17.80 -29.75
C TRP A 108 25.15 17.25 -28.38
N ALA A 109 26.07 16.90 -27.48
CA ALA A 109 25.76 16.36 -26.16
C ALA A 109 24.76 17.23 -25.36
N PRO A 110 24.88 18.58 -25.33
CA PRO A 110 23.94 19.43 -24.61
C PRO A 110 22.49 19.32 -25.13
N HIS A 111 22.30 19.14 -26.44
CA HIS A 111 20.97 18.97 -27.02
C HIS A 111 20.33 17.64 -26.60
N VAL A 112 21.12 16.56 -26.61
CA VAL A 112 20.66 15.24 -26.15
C VAL A 112 20.32 15.27 -24.66
N THR A 113 21.13 15.95 -23.84
CA THR A 113 20.82 16.16 -22.42
C THR A 113 19.51 16.92 -22.23
N ALA A 114 19.32 18.04 -22.95
CA ALA A 114 18.11 18.84 -22.85
C ALA A 114 16.85 18.04 -23.21
N VAL A 115 16.89 17.24 -24.28
CA VAL A 115 15.80 16.34 -24.68
C VAL A 115 15.54 15.27 -23.62
N ALA A 116 16.60 14.64 -23.08
CA ALA A 116 16.47 13.64 -22.02
C ALA A 116 15.83 14.24 -20.76
N THR A 117 16.28 15.42 -20.31
CA THR A 117 15.73 16.13 -19.15
C THR A 117 14.27 16.53 -19.36
N ALA A 118 13.93 17.07 -20.54
CA ALA A 118 12.54 17.42 -20.87
C ALA A 118 11.63 16.17 -20.86
N LEU A 119 12.10 15.06 -21.44
CA LEU A 119 11.37 13.80 -21.44
C LEU A 119 11.15 13.28 -20.01
N VAL A 120 12.19 13.29 -19.17
CA VAL A 120 12.09 12.94 -17.76
C VAL A 120 11.00 13.78 -17.07
N TYR A 121 11.04 15.11 -17.25
CA TYR A 121 10.07 16.01 -16.63
C TYR A 121 8.63 15.70 -17.05
N VAL A 122 8.38 15.57 -18.36
CA VAL A 122 7.06 15.19 -18.89
C VAL A 122 6.58 13.87 -18.30
N VAL A 123 7.45 12.87 -18.25
CA VAL A 123 7.14 11.56 -17.70
C VAL A 123 6.81 11.63 -16.20
N PHE A 124 7.54 12.43 -15.42
CA PHE A 124 7.23 12.66 -14.01
C PHE A 124 5.88 13.36 -13.80
N VAL A 125 5.58 14.40 -14.58
CA VAL A 125 4.30 15.12 -14.50
C VAL A 125 3.13 14.20 -14.89
N VAL A 126 3.24 13.47 -16.00
CA VAL A 126 2.21 12.53 -16.45
C VAL A 126 2.02 11.41 -15.43
N ARG A 127 3.11 10.89 -14.84
CA ARG A 127 3.05 9.90 -13.76
C ARG A 127 2.31 10.43 -12.54
N TRP A 128 2.65 11.64 -12.10
CA TRP A 128 2.01 12.27 -10.96
C TRP A 128 0.50 12.44 -11.22
N TYR A 129 0.15 13.00 -12.37
CA TYR A 129 -1.24 13.24 -12.75
C TYR A 129 -2.05 11.95 -12.88
N SER A 130 -1.46 10.89 -13.45
CA SER A 130 -2.13 9.60 -13.57
C SER A 130 -2.38 8.94 -12.21
N LEU A 131 -1.44 9.08 -11.26
CA LEU A 131 -1.62 8.62 -9.88
C LEU A 131 -2.77 9.36 -9.20
N VAL A 132 -2.79 10.70 -9.28
CA VAL A 132 -3.89 11.50 -8.69
C VAL A 132 -5.24 11.11 -9.27
N LYS A 133 -5.35 10.92 -10.59
CA LYS A 133 -6.61 10.52 -11.23
C LYS A 133 -7.05 9.11 -10.86
N LEU A 134 -6.09 8.20 -10.66
CA LEU A 134 -6.40 6.85 -10.20
C LEU A 134 -6.88 6.87 -8.74
N GLU A 135 -6.25 7.66 -7.87
CA GLU A 135 -6.67 7.85 -6.48
C GLU A 135 -8.10 8.43 -6.39
N GLU A 136 -8.40 9.50 -7.14
CA GLU A 136 -9.75 10.07 -7.22
C GLU A 136 -10.80 9.06 -7.71
N PHE A 137 -10.43 8.16 -8.61
CA PHE A 137 -11.31 7.12 -9.12
C PHE A 137 -11.62 6.09 -8.04
N TYR A 138 -10.59 5.58 -7.36
CA TYR A 138 -10.75 4.62 -6.29
C TYR A 138 -11.55 5.17 -5.12
N GLU A 139 -11.30 6.42 -4.72
CA GLU A 139 -12.05 7.07 -3.64
C GLU A 139 -13.53 7.13 -3.96
N ARG A 140 -13.90 7.55 -5.19
CA ARG A 140 -15.29 7.58 -5.65
C ARG A 140 -15.91 6.18 -5.70
N ALA A 141 -15.25 5.23 -6.34
CA ALA A 141 -15.77 3.89 -6.52
C ALA A 141 -15.91 3.10 -5.20
N MET A 142 -15.07 3.40 -4.20
CA MET A 142 -15.22 2.87 -2.84
C MET A 142 -16.34 3.56 -2.06
N ARG A 143 -16.53 4.87 -2.23
CA ARG A 143 -17.65 5.61 -1.61
C ARG A 143 -19.01 5.02 -2.02
N ASP A 144 -19.13 4.61 -3.27
CA ASP A 144 -20.36 4.02 -3.82
C ASP A 144 -20.57 2.56 -3.36
N GLN A 145 -19.63 1.98 -2.60
CA GLN A 145 -19.66 0.58 -2.15
C GLN A 145 -19.38 0.43 -0.65
N PRO A 146 -20.23 1.03 0.22
CA PRO A 146 -20.01 1.05 1.66
C PRO A 146 -19.98 -0.35 2.29
N GLY A 147 -20.63 -1.34 1.67
CA GLY A 147 -20.58 -2.73 2.13
C GLY A 147 -19.17 -3.33 2.06
N LYS A 148 -18.42 -3.04 1.00
CA LYS A 148 -17.05 -3.54 0.79
C LYS A 148 -16.05 -2.83 1.70
N GLU A 149 -16.20 -1.52 1.87
CA GLU A 149 -15.41 -0.78 2.84
C GLU A 149 -15.60 -1.33 4.27
N LYS A 150 -16.85 -1.62 4.67
CA LYS A 150 -17.15 -2.23 5.97
C LYS A 150 -16.48 -3.58 6.15
N VAL A 151 -16.41 -4.41 5.11
CA VAL A 151 -15.70 -5.70 5.16
C VAL A 151 -14.21 -5.47 5.41
N LEU A 152 -13.56 -4.60 4.64
CA LEU A 152 -12.13 -4.29 4.80
C LEU A 152 -11.85 -3.74 6.22
N LYS A 153 -12.64 -2.77 6.68
CA LYS A 153 -12.50 -2.20 8.03
C LYS A 153 -12.64 -3.26 9.12
N ARG A 154 -13.67 -4.11 9.05
CA ARG A 154 -13.89 -5.17 10.05
C ARG A 154 -12.75 -6.18 10.06
N SER A 155 -12.30 -6.61 8.88
CA SER A 155 -11.17 -7.54 8.76
C SER A 155 -9.89 -6.95 9.34
N ALA A 156 -9.58 -5.68 9.05
CA ALA A 156 -8.44 -4.99 9.64
C ALA A 156 -8.56 -4.87 11.17
N ASN A 157 -9.72 -4.45 11.70
CA ASN A 157 -9.94 -4.39 13.16
C ASN A 157 -9.75 -5.75 13.85
N SER A 158 -10.27 -6.84 13.27
CA SER A 158 -10.07 -8.19 13.81
C SER A 158 -8.59 -8.60 13.81
N LEU A 159 -7.85 -8.26 12.75
CA LEU A 159 -6.41 -8.56 12.67
C LEU A 159 -5.58 -7.68 13.61
N ILE A 160 -5.95 -6.41 13.82
CA ILE A 160 -5.32 -5.53 14.81
C ILE A 160 -5.49 -6.11 16.22
N ARG A 161 -6.69 -6.60 16.56
CA ARG A 161 -6.94 -7.27 17.85
C ARG A 161 -6.13 -8.56 18.00
N LEU A 162 -6.03 -9.36 16.93
CA LEU A 162 -5.15 -10.54 16.94
C LEU A 162 -3.69 -10.15 17.12
N LEU A 163 -3.23 -9.09 16.45
CA LEU A 163 -1.87 -8.57 16.57
C LEU A 163 -1.60 -8.11 18.01
N ALA A 164 -2.54 -7.41 18.64
CA ALA A 164 -2.46 -7.01 20.05
C ALA A 164 -2.28 -8.23 20.98
N ALA A 165 -3.16 -9.22 20.84
CA ALA A 165 -3.12 -10.45 21.64
C ALA A 165 -1.80 -11.21 21.44
N LYS A 166 -1.27 -11.25 20.21
CA LYS A 166 0.01 -11.91 19.90
C LYS A 166 1.22 -11.14 20.44
N ILE A 167 1.17 -9.81 20.46
CA ILE A 167 2.22 -8.99 21.09
C ILE A 167 2.28 -9.29 22.60
N GLU A 168 1.12 -9.40 23.26
CA GLU A 168 1.01 -9.77 24.67
C GLU A 168 1.51 -11.19 24.94
N GLU A 169 1.02 -12.16 24.15
CA GLU A 169 1.41 -13.58 24.24
C GLU A 169 2.93 -13.77 24.11
N TYR A 170 3.57 -13.00 23.24
CA TYR A 170 5.01 -13.10 22.97
C TYR A 170 5.87 -12.19 23.87
N GLY A 171 5.26 -11.46 24.82
CA GLY A 171 5.95 -10.52 25.71
C GLY A 171 6.72 -9.43 24.95
N SER A 172 6.19 -9.01 23.80
CA SER A 172 6.80 -8.01 22.94
C SER A 172 6.30 -6.61 23.30
N LYS A 173 7.13 -5.58 23.10
CA LYS A 173 6.70 -4.20 23.35
C LYS A 173 5.87 -3.69 22.16
N PRO A 174 4.67 -3.11 22.38
CA PRO A 174 3.86 -2.54 21.31
C PRO A 174 4.61 -1.49 20.46
N SER A 175 5.51 -0.73 21.10
CA SER A 175 6.33 0.29 20.44
C SER A 175 7.29 -0.22 19.36
N LYS A 176 7.56 -1.54 19.32
CA LYS A 176 8.36 -2.19 18.27
C LYS A 176 7.55 -2.52 17.02
N HIS A 177 6.23 -2.59 17.12
CA HIS A 177 5.32 -3.00 16.06
C HIS A 177 4.46 -1.81 15.65
N LYS A 178 5.04 -0.96 14.79
CA LYS A 178 4.38 0.24 14.29
C LYS A 178 3.65 -0.07 12.99
N LEU A 179 2.41 0.38 12.88
CA LEU A 179 1.57 0.26 11.70
C LEU A 179 1.58 1.59 10.92
N HIS A 180 1.70 1.51 9.61
CA HIS A 180 1.55 2.62 8.68
C HIS A 180 0.17 2.56 8.04
N LEU A 181 -0.73 3.40 8.53
CA LEU A 181 -2.14 3.39 8.11
C LEU A 181 -2.49 4.71 7.43
N PHE A 182 -3.19 4.68 6.31
CA PHE A 182 -3.83 5.80 5.65
C PHE A 182 -5.09 6.26 6.37
N LYS A 183 -5.84 5.36 7.01
CA LYS A 183 -7.01 5.72 7.83
C LYS A 183 -6.75 5.57 9.33
N ALA A 184 -7.39 6.43 10.11
CA ALA A 184 -7.28 6.50 11.57
C ALA A 184 -8.47 5.88 12.31
N ASP A 185 -9.43 5.30 11.58
CA ASP A 185 -10.75 4.91 12.09
C ASP A 185 -10.82 3.50 12.66
N TYR A 186 -9.68 2.94 13.10
CA TYR A 186 -9.55 1.59 13.61
C TYR A 186 -9.67 1.53 15.14
N ASP A 187 -10.18 0.41 15.64
CA ASP A 187 -10.29 0.16 17.08
C ASP A 187 -8.97 -0.41 17.61
N GLY A 188 -8.55 0.01 18.80
CA GLY A 188 -7.36 -0.55 19.45
C GLY A 188 -6.03 -0.08 18.86
N ILE A 189 -6.01 1.08 18.20
CA ILE A 189 -4.78 1.74 17.77
C ILE A 189 -4.60 3.09 18.47
N ARG A 190 -3.34 3.48 18.71
CA ARG A 190 -2.98 4.82 19.16
C ARG A 190 -2.10 5.49 18.11
N ILE A 191 -2.52 6.68 17.68
CA ILE A 191 -1.79 7.45 16.67
C ILE A 191 -0.59 8.15 17.33
N LEU A 192 0.61 7.80 16.88
CA LEU A 192 1.86 8.41 17.30
C LEU A 192 2.22 9.65 16.47
N LYS A 193 1.97 9.60 15.16
CA LYS A 193 2.29 10.70 14.22
C LYS A 193 1.23 10.79 13.12
N ARG A 194 0.87 12.02 12.77
CA ARG A 194 -0.05 12.34 11.65
C ARG A 194 0.72 12.43 10.32
N PRO A 195 0.03 12.28 9.18
CA PRO A 195 0.62 12.52 7.86
C PRO A 195 1.13 13.97 7.73
N SER A 196 2.16 14.15 6.91
CA SER A 196 2.85 15.42 6.64
C SER A 196 3.25 15.50 5.16
N LEU A 197 3.81 16.62 4.70
CA LEU A 197 4.21 16.80 3.29
C LEU A 197 5.11 15.69 2.74
N LEU A 198 5.90 15.01 3.59
CA LEU A 198 6.80 13.93 3.20
C LEU A 198 6.24 12.53 3.47
N ARG A 199 5.05 12.45 4.08
CA ARG A 199 4.51 11.18 4.56
C ARG A 199 2.99 11.17 4.52
N GLU A 200 2.46 10.28 3.70
CA GLU A 200 1.02 10.16 3.45
C GLU A 200 0.28 9.30 4.49
N THR A 201 1.00 8.58 5.37
CA THR A 201 0.41 7.66 6.36
C THR A 201 0.49 8.18 7.80
N TYR A 202 -0.49 7.80 8.61
CA TYR A 202 -0.45 7.82 10.08
C TYR A 202 0.50 6.76 10.62
N LEU A 203 1.19 7.06 11.72
CA LEU A 203 1.95 6.06 12.47
C LEU A 203 1.08 5.66 13.63
N ALA A 204 0.72 4.38 13.70
CA ALA A 204 -0.07 3.84 14.78
C ALA A 204 0.74 2.79 15.55
N GLU A 205 0.54 2.74 16.87
CA GLU A 205 0.89 1.59 17.68
C GLU A 205 -0.38 0.84 18.07
N VAL A 206 -0.27 -0.47 18.25
CA VAL A 206 -1.38 -1.30 18.72
C VAL A 206 -1.51 -1.12 20.23
N VAL A 207 -2.72 -0.84 20.70
CA VAL A 207 -3.03 -0.71 22.13
C VAL A 207 -3.30 -2.10 22.69
N SER A 208 -2.54 -2.50 23.70
CA SER A 208 -2.75 -3.73 24.45
C SER A 208 -4.12 -3.70 25.17
N SER A 209 -4.77 -4.86 25.24
CA SER A 209 -6.11 -5.11 25.81
C SER A 209 -6.30 -4.51 27.21
N GLU A 210 -5.23 -4.37 28.00
CA GLU A 210 -5.29 -3.79 29.35
C GLU A 210 -5.67 -2.29 29.38
N ALA A 211 -5.46 -1.54 28.30
CA ALA A 211 -5.76 -0.11 28.28
C ALA A 211 -7.18 0.25 27.83
N VAL A 212 -8.00 -0.73 27.41
CA VAL A 212 -9.39 -0.52 26.96
C VAL A 212 -10.41 -0.76 28.07
N GLY A 213 -10.00 -1.38 29.19
CA GLY A 213 -10.86 -1.69 30.35
C GLY A 213 -10.78 -0.71 31.52
N GLY A 214 -10.16 0.47 31.34
CA GLY A 214 -9.92 1.45 32.39
C GLY A 214 -10.53 2.82 32.10
N ALA A 215 -11.78 2.86 31.66
CA ALA A 215 -12.60 4.07 31.57
C ALA A 215 -14.01 3.79 32.08
#